data_AF-A0A7Z8Z8V5-F1
#
_entry.id   AF-A0A7Z8Z8V5-F1
#
_cell.length_a   1.000
_cell.length_b   1.000
_cell.length_c   1.000
_cell.angle_alpha   90.00
_cell.angle_beta   90.00
_cell.angle_gamma   90.00
#
_symmetry.space_group_name_H-M   'P 1'
#
loop_
_entity.id
_entity.type
_entity.pdbx_description
1 polymer ?
#
loop_
_entity_poly.entity_id
_entity_poly.type
_entity_poly.pdbx_seq_one_letter_code
_entity_poly.pdbx_strand_id
1 'polypeptide(L)'
;MGTGLTMADTIATLARLGHRGPVTAFSRHGLLPRGNISGAAEPWPGDYREGSLRQRLRRVREDIRHAAEQGQPWQVVLDAVRNQGQSIWQGLSLADRQRFLRHLRSYWDVHRYRIAPQVADVLSQRQRDGSLKVLAARLTALEGDAGRLTLTLSPRRGDPQSLTVDRLILTTGPAHGGLTDSQPLLRDLVRDGLIRADALGLGLDVDSRSRAIGREGAVTPKVLISGPAARGRFGELMGLPQVADHAAAVAAEALATLGLDGSFVIHD
;
A
#
# COMPACT_ATOMS: atom_id res chain seq x y z
N MET A 1 -15.91 -4.13 -0.04
CA MET A 1 -14.88 -5.07 -0.53
C MET A 1 -13.52 -4.40 -0.48
N GLY A 2 -12.59 -4.95 0.31
CA GLY A 2 -11.36 -4.29 0.72
C GLY A 2 -11.42 -3.93 2.20
N THR A 3 -10.32 -4.11 2.92
CA THR A 3 -10.21 -3.86 4.36
C THR A 3 -9.02 -2.95 4.68
N GLY A 4 -8.72 -1.99 3.79
CA GLY A 4 -7.65 -1.00 3.96
C GLY A 4 -8.12 0.33 4.57
N LEU A 5 -7.31 1.39 4.44
CA LEU A 5 -7.61 2.73 4.99
C LEU A 5 -8.95 3.29 4.51
N THR A 6 -9.21 3.25 3.21
CA THR A 6 -10.47 3.75 2.62
C THR A 6 -11.71 3.05 3.20
N MET A 7 -11.59 1.77 3.57
CA MET A 7 -12.68 1.05 4.25
C MET A 7 -12.90 1.60 5.66
N ALA A 8 -11.83 1.87 6.41
CA ALA A 8 -11.94 2.46 7.74
C ALA A 8 -12.60 3.85 7.68
N ASP A 9 -12.20 4.70 6.73
CA ASP A 9 -12.80 6.02 6.50
C ASP A 9 -14.28 5.92 6.10
N THR A 10 -14.62 4.93 5.27
CA THR A 10 -16.01 4.64 4.87
C THR A 10 -16.85 4.29 6.10
N ILE A 11 -16.37 3.39 6.97
CA ILE A 11 -17.11 2.97 8.16
C ILE A 11 -17.25 4.13 9.16
N ALA A 12 -16.17 4.90 9.38
CA ALA A 12 -16.21 6.08 10.23
C ALA A 12 -17.22 7.12 9.70
N THR A 13 -17.24 7.33 8.39
CA THR A 13 -18.20 8.23 7.74
C THR A 13 -19.64 7.73 7.88
N LEU A 14 -19.90 6.44 7.64
CA LEU A 14 -21.23 5.84 7.84
C LEU A 14 -21.70 5.99 9.29
N ALA A 15 -20.82 5.74 10.26
CA ALA A 15 -21.14 5.93 11.67
C ALA A 15 -21.49 7.38 12.00
N ARG A 16 -20.70 8.34 11.51
CA ARG A 16 -20.95 9.78 11.69
C ARG A 16 -22.26 10.23 11.05
N LEU A 17 -22.65 9.63 9.93
CA LEU A 17 -23.93 9.90 9.25
C LEU A 17 -25.13 9.14 9.86
N GLY A 18 -24.94 8.45 10.98
CA GLY A 18 -26.02 7.78 11.71
C GLY A 18 -26.48 6.46 11.09
N HIS A 19 -25.71 5.85 10.17
CA HIS A 19 -26.06 4.54 9.61
C HIS A 19 -26.05 3.47 10.72
N ARG A 20 -27.16 2.75 10.91
CA ARG A 20 -27.28 1.69 11.94
C ARG A 20 -27.33 0.27 11.38
N GLY A 21 -27.32 0.12 10.06
CA GLY A 21 -27.38 -1.18 9.40
C GLY A 21 -26.11 -2.02 9.63
N PRO A 22 -26.22 -3.35 9.48
CA PRO A 22 -25.06 -4.23 9.55
C PRO A 22 -24.13 -3.99 8.35
N VAL A 23 -22.83 -4.02 8.62
CA VAL A 23 -21.77 -3.87 7.61
C VAL A 23 -20.92 -5.13 7.59
N THR A 24 -20.73 -5.71 6.40
CA THR A 24 -19.76 -6.79 6.20
C THR A 24 -18.59 -6.27 5.37
N ALA A 25 -17.43 -6.13 6.00
CA ALA A 25 -16.17 -5.85 5.32
C ALA A 25 -15.46 -7.17 5.01
N PHE A 26 -14.87 -7.29 3.82
CA PHE A 26 -14.14 -8.51 3.46
C PHE A 26 -12.96 -8.22 2.54
N SER A 27 -11.92 -9.02 2.68
CA SER A 27 -10.74 -9.01 1.81
C SER A 27 -10.07 -10.39 1.84
N ARG A 28 -9.10 -10.65 0.97
CA ARG A 28 -8.45 -11.98 0.86
C ARG A 28 -7.88 -12.50 2.19
N HIS A 29 -7.43 -11.59 3.07
CA HIS A 29 -6.83 -11.94 4.36
C HIS A 29 -7.67 -11.49 5.56
N GLY A 30 -8.68 -10.64 5.38
CA GLY A 30 -9.51 -10.13 6.47
C GLY A 30 -8.74 -9.29 7.51
N LEU A 31 -7.55 -8.77 7.16
CA LEU A 31 -6.75 -7.95 8.06
C LEU A 31 -7.26 -6.50 8.05
N LEU A 32 -7.29 -5.88 9.24
CA LEU A 32 -7.63 -4.47 9.41
C LEU A 32 -6.37 -3.62 9.64
N PRO A 33 -6.35 -2.35 9.19
CA PRO A 33 -5.31 -1.39 9.54
C PRO A 33 -5.18 -1.25 11.06
N ARG A 34 -3.96 -1.12 11.57
CA ARG A 34 -3.73 -0.91 13.01
C ARG A 34 -3.90 0.57 13.38
N GLY A 35 -4.29 0.81 14.63
CA GLY A 35 -4.34 2.17 15.18
C GLY A 35 -2.94 2.79 15.28
N ASN A 36 -2.84 4.08 14.99
CA ASN A 36 -1.64 4.85 15.25
C ASN A 36 -1.55 5.22 16.74
N ILE A 37 -0.37 5.66 17.20
CA ILE A 37 -0.21 6.26 18.52
C ILE A 37 -0.80 7.67 18.57
N SER A 38 -1.19 8.10 19.76
CA SER A 38 -1.44 9.51 20.08
C SER A 38 -0.15 10.12 20.62
N GLY A 39 0.22 11.30 20.13
CA GLY A 39 1.43 12.00 20.57
C GLY A 39 2.71 11.54 19.86
N ALA A 40 3.84 12.02 20.37
CA ALA A 40 5.17 11.69 19.87
C ALA A 40 5.79 10.54 20.66
N ALA A 41 6.65 9.77 20.00
CA ALA A 41 7.48 8.75 20.64
C ALA A 41 8.89 8.85 20.08
N GLU A 42 9.87 8.54 20.92
CA GLU A 42 11.27 8.56 20.51
C GLU A 42 11.54 7.55 19.38
N PRO A 43 12.31 7.93 18.35
CA PRO A 43 12.65 7.02 17.26
C PRO A 43 13.38 5.77 17.76
N TRP A 44 12.97 4.60 17.27
CA TRP A 44 13.66 3.34 17.58
C TRP A 44 14.99 3.23 16.83
N PRO A 45 16.13 3.01 17.50
CA PRO A 45 17.45 2.98 16.87
C PRO A 45 17.78 1.63 16.20
N GLY A 46 16.80 1.02 15.52
CA GLY A 46 16.96 -0.27 14.84
C GLY A 46 17.48 -0.13 13.41
N ASP A 47 18.45 -0.95 13.01
CA ASP A 47 18.92 -1.06 11.63
C ASP A 47 18.48 -2.38 10.98
N TYR A 48 17.72 -2.30 9.91
CA TYR A 48 17.15 -3.45 9.21
C TYR A 48 17.66 -3.55 7.79
N ARG A 49 18.71 -2.82 7.38
CA ARG A 49 19.21 -2.79 6.00
C ARG A 49 19.94 -4.06 5.57
N GLU A 50 20.36 -4.89 6.53
CA GLU A 50 21.11 -6.12 6.27
C GLU A 50 20.29 -7.41 6.54
N GLY A 51 20.76 -8.50 5.93
CA GLY A 51 20.22 -9.84 6.12
C GLY A 51 19.01 -10.20 5.24
N SER A 52 18.64 -11.48 5.26
CA SER A 52 17.49 -12.03 4.54
C SER A 52 16.15 -11.54 5.08
N LEU A 53 15.07 -11.69 4.30
CA LEU A 53 13.70 -11.37 4.74
C LEU A 53 13.31 -12.03 6.07
N ARG A 54 13.73 -13.28 6.29
CA ARG A 54 13.43 -14.00 7.55
C ARG A 54 14.21 -13.42 8.72
N GLN A 55 15.49 -13.11 8.53
CA GLN A 55 16.32 -12.50 9.57
C GLN A 55 15.79 -11.12 9.96
N ARG A 56 15.42 -10.28 8.97
CA ARG A 56 14.78 -8.98 9.23
C ARG A 56 13.47 -9.14 9.98
N LEU A 57 12.58 -10.04 9.55
CA LEU A 57 11.32 -10.28 10.24
C LEU A 57 11.52 -10.74 11.70
N ARG A 58 12.52 -11.61 11.93
CA ARG A 58 12.88 -12.04 13.28
C ARG A 58 13.36 -10.86 14.12
N ARG A 59 14.29 -10.05 13.59
CA ARG A 59 14.81 -8.85 14.27
C ARG A 59 13.72 -7.85 14.60
N VAL A 60 12.81 -7.56 13.65
CA VAL A 60 11.66 -6.68 13.88
C VAL A 60 10.79 -7.20 15.03
N ARG A 61 10.55 -8.51 15.11
CA ARG A 61 9.77 -9.10 16.22
C ARG A 61 10.50 -9.05 17.55
N GLU A 62 11.82 -9.22 17.56
CA GLU A 62 12.66 -9.06 18.75
C GLU A 62 12.62 -7.61 19.24
N ASP A 63 12.84 -6.66 18.35
CA ASP A 63 12.83 -5.23 18.67
C ASP A 63 11.46 -4.74 19.15
N ILE A 64 10.35 -5.27 18.61
CA ILE A 64 9.01 -4.97 19.15
C ILE A 64 8.88 -5.41 20.60
N ARG A 65 9.46 -6.56 20.99
CA ARG A 65 9.45 -7.02 22.38
C ARG A 65 10.33 -6.14 23.26
N HIS A 66 11.54 -5.82 22.82
CA HIS A 66 12.44 -4.93 23.56
C HIS A 66 11.87 -3.52 23.73
N ALA A 67 11.21 -2.97 22.70
CA ALA A 67 10.51 -1.70 22.78
C ALA A 67 9.40 -1.75 23.85
N ALA A 68 8.62 -2.85 23.88
CA ALA A 68 7.58 -3.03 24.89
C ALA A 68 8.15 -3.12 26.32
N GLU A 69 9.30 -3.77 26.53
CA GLU A 69 10.02 -3.81 27.82
C GLU A 69 10.45 -2.41 28.29
N GLN A 70 10.66 -1.48 27.36
CA GLN A 70 11.00 -0.08 27.62
C GLN A 70 9.76 0.84 27.66
N GLY A 71 8.54 0.27 27.63
CA GLY A 71 7.30 1.03 27.59
C GLY A 71 7.03 1.75 26.28
N GLN A 72 7.77 1.43 25.22
CA GLN A 72 7.62 2.05 23.90
C GLN A 72 6.62 1.30 23.01
N PRO A 73 5.85 2.02 22.19
CA PRO A 73 4.86 1.41 21.31
C PRO A 73 5.53 0.72 20.11
N TRP A 74 4.98 -0.43 19.65
CA TRP A 74 5.53 -1.18 18.50
C TRP A 74 5.67 -0.33 17.22
N GLN A 75 4.89 0.73 17.11
CA GLN A 75 4.87 1.68 16.01
C GLN A 75 6.26 2.26 15.72
N VAL A 76 7.05 2.61 16.75
CA VAL A 76 8.38 3.21 16.54
C VAL A 76 9.35 2.26 15.83
N VAL A 77 9.23 0.96 16.09
CA VAL A 77 10.02 -0.09 15.42
C VAL A 77 9.63 -0.18 13.94
N LEU A 78 8.33 -0.16 13.64
CA LEU A 78 7.84 -0.22 12.27
C LEU A 78 8.14 1.07 11.48
N ASP A 79 8.20 2.21 12.15
CA ASP A 79 8.61 3.48 11.56
C ASP A 79 10.11 3.46 11.19
N ALA A 80 10.96 2.89 12.04
CA ALA A 80 12.37 2.66 11.70
C ALA A 80 12.53 1.77 10.46
N VAL A 81 11.78 0.66 10.37
CA VAL A 81 11.75 -0.21 9.18
C VAL A 81 11.26 0.57 7.95
N ARG A 82 10.22 1.40 8.09
CA ARG A 82 9.64 2.18 7.00
C ARG A 82 10.64 3.20 6.46
N ASN A 83 11.33 3.91 7.34
CA ASN A 83 12.33 4.92 6.96
C ASN A 83 13.47 4.31 6.14
N GLN A 84 13.80 3.04 6.41
CA GLN A 84 14.82 2.30 5.66
C GLN A 84 14.24 1.57 4.44
N GLY A 85 12.90 1.57 4.26
CA GLY A 85 12.17 0.68 3.37
C GLY A 85 12.61 0.74 1.90
N GLN A 86 12.96 1.92 1.38
CA GLN A 86 13.46 2.08 0.02
C GLN A 86 14.83 1.41 -0.17
N SER A 87 15.77 1.65 0.75
CA SER A 87 17.09 0.99 0.74
C SER A 87 16.94 -0.53 0.85
N ILE A 88 16.10 -1.00 1.78
CA ILE A 88 15.77 -2.42 1.94
C ILE A 88 15.26 -2.98 0.61
N TRP A 89 14.22 -2.37 0.03
CA TRP A 89 13.59 -2.84 -1.20
C TRP A 89 14.57 -2.91 -2.38
N GLN A 90 15.38 -1.88 -2.56
CA GLN A 90 16.35 -1.80 -3.64
C GLN A 90 17.46 -2.84 -3.51
N GLY A 91 17.86 -3.19 -2.27
CA GLY A 91 18.81 -4.26 -1.99
C GLY A 91 18.27 -5.68 -2.14
N LEU A 92 16.94 -5.87 -2.24
CA LEU A 92 16.36 -7.20 -2.45
C LEU A 92 16.52 -7.66 -3.90
N SER A 93 16.83 -8.96 -4.07
CA SER A 93 16.70 -9.66 -5.34
C SER A 93 15.24 -9.66 -5.83
N LEU A 94 15.02 -9.84 -7.14
CA LEU A 94 13.66 -9.96 -7.68
C LEU A 94 12.88 -11.11 -7.01
N ALA A 95 13.53 -12.25 -6.78
CA ALA A 95 12.95 -13.39 -6.10
C ALA A 95 12.51 -13.04 -4.66
N ASP A 96 13.30 -12.26 -3.93
CA ASP A 96 12.94 -11.83 -2.58
C ASP A 96 11.82 -10.78 -2.59
N ARG A 97 11.81 -9.85 -3.54
CA ARG A 97 10.66 -8.92 -3.70
C ARG A 97 9.36 -9.69 -3.96
N GLN A 98 9.40 -10.70 -4.83
CA GLN A 98 8.23 -11.58 -5.06
C GLN A 98 7.82 -12.35 -3.79
N ARG A 99 8.77 -12.88 -3.01
CA ARG A 99 8.49 -13.54 -1.72
C ARG A 99 7.87 -12.56 -0.72
N PHE A 100 8.39 -11.34 -0.61
CA PHE A 100 7.82 -10.30 0.24
C PHE A 100 6.37 -9.98 -0.16
N LEU A 101 6.12 -9.75 -1.45
CA LEU A 101 4.78 -9.46 -1.96
C LEU A 101 3.78 -10.58 -1.68
N ARG A 102 4.22 -11.83 -1.80
CA ARG A 102 3.38 -13.01 -1.57
C ARG A 102 3.09 -13.27 -0.10
N HIS A 103 4.06 -13.09 0.78
CA HIS A 103 3.97 -13.58 2.17
C HIS A 103 3.86 -12.48 3.23
N LEU A 104 4.48 -11.33 3.01
CA LEU A 104 4.64 -10.30 4.05
C LEU A 104 3.84 -9.03 3.76
N ARG A 105 3.53 -8.75 2.50
CA ARG A 105 2.91 -7.49 2.08
C ARG A 105 1.61 -7.14 2.82
N SER A 106 0.71 -8.11 2.99
CA SER A 106 -0.57 -7.86 3.67
C SER A 106 -0.39 -7.51 5.15
N TYR A 107 0.57 -8.12 5.82
CA TYR A 107 0.94 -7.79 7.19
C TYR A 107 1.66 -6.44 7.27
N TRP A 108 2.61 -6.19 6.37
CA TRP A 108 3.32 -4.90 6.28
C TRP A 108 2.33 -3.74 6.09
N ASP A 109 1.42 -3.86 5.13
CA ASP A 109 0.45 -2.81 4.81
C ASP A 109 -0.44 -2.45 6.01
N VAL A 110 -0.97 -3.42 6.75
CA VAL A 110 -1.83 -3.09 7.90
C VAL A 110 -1.09 -2.49 9.10
N HIS A 111 0.22 -2.72 9.23
CA HIS A 111 1.02 -2.13 10.31
C HIS A 111 1.62 -0.77 9.95
N ARG A 112 1.84 -0.48 8.67
CA ARG A 112 2.38 0.81 8.22
C ARG A 112 1.30 1.83 7.90
N TYR A 113 0.19 1.40 7.31
CA TYR A 113 -0.94 2.26 6.97
C TYR A 113 -1.85 2.26 8.18
N ARG A 114 -1.51 3.13 9.12
CA ARG A 114 -2.22 3.20 10.39
C ARG A 114 -3.38 4.17 10.29
N ILE A 115 -4.46 3.85 10.98
CA ILE A 115 -5.63 4.71 11.10
C ILE A 115 -5.53 5.55 12.38
N ALA A 116 -6.11 6.75 12.35
CA ALA A 116 -6.16 7.60 13.53
C ALA A 116 -6.90 6.90 14.69
N PRO A 117 -6.52 7.12 15.97
CA PRO A 117 -7.12 6.45 17.12
C PRO A 117 -8.66 6.49 17.13
N GLN A 118 -9.25 7.65 16.85
CA GLN A 118 -10.71 7.82 16.79
C GLN A 118 -11.39 6.96 15.71
N VAL A 119 -10.71 6.70 14.60
CA VAL A 119 -11.23 5.80 13.55
C VAL A 119 -11.13 4.36 14.02
N ALA A 120 -10.01 3.99 14.65
CA ALA A 120 -9.83 2.65 15.23
C ALA A 120 -10.88 2.33 16.31
N ASP A 121 -11.24 3.32 17.12
CA ASP A 121 -12.27 3.18 18.16
C ASP A 121 -13.65 2.91 17.57
N VAL A 122 -14.03 3.62 16.49
CA VAL A 122 -15.29 3.37 15.77
C VAL A 122 -15.34 1.96 15.20
N LEU A 123 -14.26 1.49 14.58
CA LEU A 123 -14.18 0.13 14.04
C LEU A 123 -14.33 -0.90 15.16
N SER A 124 -13.59 -0.72 16.26
CA SER A 124 -13.60 -1.62 17.41
C SER A 124 -14.98 -1.66 18.09
N GLN A 125 -15.64 -0.51 18.24
CA GLN A 125 -16.99 -0.42 18.79
C GLN A 125 -18.00 -1.18 17.94
N ARG A 126 -17.96 -0.99 16.61
CA ARG A 126 -18.86 -1.70 15.69
C ARG A 126 -18.62 -3.20 15.61
N GLN A 127 -17.37 -3.64 15.81
CA GLN A 127 -17.10 -5.07 15.92
C GLN A 127 -17.65 -5.64 17.23
N ARG A 128 -17.52 -4.91 18.34
CA ARG A 128 -18.02 -5.33 19.67
C ARG A 128 -19.55 -5.41 19.71
N ASP A 129 -20.25 -4.47 19.10
CA ASP A 129 -21.72 -4.49 19.03
C ASP A 129 -22.29 -5.37 17.92
N GLY A 130 -21.43 -5.97 17.09
CA GLY A 130 -21.81 -6.88 16.01
C GLY A 130 -22.31 -6.21 14.73
N SER A 131 -22.35 -4.87 14.67
CA SER A 131 -22.73 -4.13 13.47
C SER A 131 -21.66 -4.11 12.38
N LEU A 132 -20.42 -4.51 12.68
CA LEU A 132 -19.34 -4.73 11.71
C LEU A 132 -18.80 -6.17 11.79
N LYS A 133 -18.96 -6.93 10.72
CA LYS A 133 -18.31 -8.23 10.51
C LYS A 133 -17.16 -8.09 9.53
N VAL A 134 -16.02 -8.69 9.84
CA VAL A 134 -14.82 -8.68 8.98
C VAL A 134 -14.49 -10.10 8.56
N LEU A 135 -14.47 -10.36 7.25
CA LEU A 135 -14.25 -11.68 6.69
C LEU A 135 -12.95 -11.76 5.89
N ALA A 136 -12.24 -12.88 6.06
CA ALA A 136 -11.18 -13.30 5.16
C ALA A 136 -11.81 -14.11 4.00
N ALA A 137 -12.17 -13.42 2.91
CA ALA A 137 -12.89 -14.01 1.78
C ALA A 137 -12.57 -13.33 0.44
N ARG A 138 -12.81 -14.05 -0.66
CA ARG A 138 -12.86 -13.53 -2.03
C ARG A 138 -14.29 -13.48 -2.53
N LEU A 139 -14.63 -12.44 -3.28
CA LEU A 139 -15.84 -12.42 -4.11
C LEU A 139 -15.61 -13.31 -5.33
N THR A 140 -16.52 -14.26 -5.58
CA THR A 140 -16.45 -15.18 -6.73
C THR A 140 -17.59 -15.00 -7.72
N ALA A 141 -18.74 -14.52 -7.24
CA ALA A 141 -19.86 -14.14 -8.09
C ALA A 141 -20.60 -12.94 -7.49
N LEU A 142 -21.18 -12.12 -8.35
CA LEU A 142 -22.03 -10.99 -8.01
C LEU A 142 -23.23 -11.01 -8.95
N GLU A 143 -24.41 -11.16 -8.38
CA GLU A 143 -25.69 -11.19 -9.09
C GLU A 143 -26.63 -10.14 -8.49
N GLY A 144 -27.64 -9.72 -9.25
CA GLY A 144 -28.67 -8.81 -8.77
C GLY A 144 -28.83 -7.55 -9.62
N ASP A 145 -29.63 -6.61 -9.10
CA ASP A 145 -29.97 -5.35 -9.74
C ASP A 145 -29.57 -4.14 -8.87
N ALA A 146 -30.00 -2.94 -9.25
CA ALA A 146 -29.69 -1.71 -8.51
C ALA A 146 -30.26 -1.66 -7.08
N GLY A 147 -31.28 -2.47 -6.77
CA GLY A 147 -31.96 -2.50 -5.48
C GLY A 147 -31.39 -3.55 -4.52
N ARG A 148 -30.94 -4.70 -5.04
CA ARG A 148 -30.45 -5.81 -4.21
C ARG A 148 -29.36 -6.61 -4.91
N LEU A 149 -28.25 -6.81 -4.21
CA LEU A 149 -27.09 -7.57 -4.69
C LEU A 149 -26.95 -8.86 -3.89
N THR A 150 -26.65 -9.96 -4.57
CA THR A 150 -26.28 -11.25 -3.98
C THR A 150 -24.81 -11.52 -4.30
N LEU A 151 -23.99 -11.60 -3.26
CA LEU A 151 -22.56 -11.86 -3.35
C LEU A 151 -22.29 -13.31 -2.99
N THR A 152 -21.57 -14.04 -3.84
CA THR A 152 -20.95 -15.31 -3.43
C THR A 152 -19.54 -15.02 -2.93
N LEU A 153 -19.32 -15.22 -1.64
CA LEU A 153 -18.03 -15.07 -1.00
C LEU A 153 -17.43 -16.45 -0.75
N SER A 154 -16.22 -16.69 -1.24
CA SER A 154 -15.42 -17.86 -0.90
C SER A 154 -14.46 -17.51 0.25
N PRO A 155 -14.72 -17.99 1.48
CA PRO A 155 -13.85 -17.75 2.62
C PRO A 155 -12.51 -18.48 2.45
N ARG A 156 -11.49 -18.04 3.18
CA ARG A 156 -10.19 -18.74 3.19
C ARG A 156 -10.29 -20.15 3.81
N ARG A 157 -11.30 -20.39 4.65
CA ARG A 157 -11.60 -21.67 5.30
C ARG A 157 -13.11 -21.85 5.37
N GLY A 158 -13.59 -23.04 5.05
CA GLY A 158 -15.02 -23.35 5.00
C GLY A 158 -15.62 -23.12 3.62
N ASP A 159 -16.93 -23.35 3.53
CA ASP A 159 -17.65 -23.37 2.27
C ASP A 159 -17.99 -21.96 1.77
N PRO A 160 -18.22 -21.80 0.45
CA PRO A 160 -18.77 -20.57 -0.12
C PRO A 160 -20.05 -20.15 0.60
N GLN A 161 -20.18 -18.86 0.89
CA GLN A 161 -21.34 -18.26 1.53
C GLN A 161 -21.99 -17.25 0.59
N SER A 162 -23.32 -17.24 0.57
CA SER A 162 -24.10 -16.20 -0.12
C SER A 162 -24.45 -15.08 0.85
N LEU A 163 -24.26 -13.83 0.42
CA LEU A 163 -24.57 -12.65 1.21
C LEU A 163 -25.40 -11.67 0.36
N THR A 164 -26.64 -11.43 0.78
CA THR A 164 -27.49 -10.42 0.17
C THR A 164 -27.25 -9.07 0.84
N VAL A 165 -27.02 -8.01 0.05
CA VAL A 165 -26.80 -6.64 0.52
C VAL A 165 -27.54 -5.63 -0.35
N ASP A 166 -27.86 -4.47 0.22
CA ASP A 166 -28.41 -3.36 -0.55
C ASP A 166 -27.32 -2.61 -1.33
N ARG A 167 -26.09 -2.57 -0.82
CA ARG A 167 -24.98 -1.80 -1.41
C ARG A 167 -23.64 -2.54 -1.28
N LEU A 168 -22.82 -2.41 -2.32
CA LEU A 168 -21.43 -2.88 -2.33
C LEU A 168 -20.48 -1.70 -2.54
N ILE A 169 -19.65 -1.39 -1.54
CA ILE A 169 -18.64 -0.32 -1.62
C ILE A 169 -17.28 -0.97 -1.94
N LEU A 170 -16.62 -0.51 -3.02
CA LEU A 170 -15.30 -0.98 -3.43
C LEU A 170 -14.20 -0.13 -2.79
N THR A 171 -13.35 -0.77 -1.99
CA THR A 171 -12.22 -0.18 -1.26
C THR A 171 -10.95 -1.02 -1.46
N THR A 172 -10.80 -1.57 -2.67
CA THR A 172 -9.73 -2.51 -3.05
C THR A 172 -8.37 -1.86 -3.29
N GLY A 173 -8.28 -0.54 -3.17
CA GLY A 173 -7.09 0.23 -3.53
C GLY A 173 -6.89 0.35 -5.05
N PRO A 174 -5.82 1.05 -5.47
CA PRO A 174 -5.50 1.27 -6.88
C PRO A 174 -5.11 -0.02 -7.63
N ALA A 175 -5.60 -0.16 -8.85
CA ALA A 175 -5.36 -1.30 -9.74
C ALA A 175 -4.00 -1.21 -10.47
N HIS A 176 -2.91 -1.18 -9.71
CA HIS A 176 -1.55 -0.94 -10.24
C HIS A 176 -1.13 -1.85 -11.40
N GLY A 177 -1.51 -3.13 -11.36
CA GLY A 177 -1.14 -4.09 -12.42
C GLY A 177 -1.80 -3.82 -13.77
N GLY A 178 -2.84 -2.97 -13.82
CA GLY A 178 -3.49 -2.54 -15.06
C GLY A 178 -3.11 -1.12 -15.49
N LEU A 179 -2.04 -0.54 -14.91
CA LEU A 179 -1.65 0.85 -15.17
C LEU A 179 -1.41 1.10 -16.66
N THR A 180 -0.68 0.23 -17.34
CA THR A 180 -0.36 0.35 -18.77
C THR A 180 -1.60 0.43 -19.67
N ASP A 181 -2.68 -0.24 -19.27
CA ASP A 181 -3.92 -0.33 -20.06
C ASP A 181 -5.00 0.66 -19.61
N SER A 182 -4.73 1.42 -18.55
CA SER A 182 -5.72 2.25 -17.85
C SER A 182 -6.19 3.47 -18.64
N GLN A 183 -5.36 4.01 -19.54
CA GLN A 183 -5.68 5.18 -20.34
C GLN A 183 -5.05 5.13 -21.74
N PRO A 184 -5.64 5.80 -22.76
CA PRO A 184 -5.13 5.79 -24.13
C PRO A 184 -3.65 6.16 -24.24
N LEU A 185 -3.21 7.23 -23.57
CA LEU A 185 -1.81 7.68 -23.61
C LEU A 185 -0.82 6.60 -23.16
N LEU A 186 -1.12 5.85 -22.08
CA LEU A 186 -0.20 4.82 -21.60
C LEU A 186 -0.14 3.63 -22.55
N ARG A 187 -1.27 3.27 -23.18
CA ARG A 187 -1.32 2.23 -24.21
C ARG A 187 -0.49 2.61 -25.43
N ASP A 188 -0.59 3.87 -25.87
CA ASP A 188 0.20 4.38 -26.99
C ASP A 188 1.71 4.39 -26.64
N LEU A 189 2.10 4.86 -25.44
CA LEU A 189 3.50 4.81 -25.00
C LEU A 189 4.06 3.38 -24.91
N VAL A 190 3.24 2.40 -24.51
CA VAL A 190 3.63 0.98 -24.52
C VAL A 190 3.77 0.46 -25.95
N ARG A 191 2.81 0.77 -26.83
CA ARG A 191 2.85 0.38 -28.26
C ARG A 191 4.10 0.92 -28.93
N ASP A 192 4.43 2.17 -28.65
CA ASP A 192 5.60 2.87 -29.20
C ASP A 192 6.91 2.46 -28.50
N GLY A 193 6.83 1.59 -27.48
CA GLY A 193 7.98 0.98 -26.81
C GLY A 193 8.70 1.89 -25.81
N LEU A 194 8.11 3.04 -25.45
CA LEU A 194 8.71 4.06 -24.59
C LEU A 194 8.63 3.73 -23.09
N ILE A 195 7.63 2.94 -22.69
CA ILE A 195 7.44 2.45 -21.32
C ILE A 195 7.08 0.96 -21.33
N ARG A 196 7.29 0.27 -20.20
CA ARG A 196 6.76 -1.07 -19.94
C ARG A 196 6.35 -1.22 -18.48
N ALA A 197 5.51 -2.22 -18.18
CA ALA A 197 5.22 -2.60 -16.80
C ALA A 197 6.46 -3.17 -16.10
N ASP A 198 6.59 -2.92 -14.79
CA ASP A 198 7.67 -3.53 -14.02
C ASP A 198 7.44 -5.04 -13.79
N ALA A 199 8.51 -5.77 -13.52
CA ALA A 199 8.48 -7.23 -13.37
C ALA A 199 7.61 -7.76 -12.20
N LEU A 200 7.17 -6.89 -11.28
CA LEU A 200 6.32 -7.23 -10.14
C LEU A 200 4.86 -6.79 -10.33
N GLY A 201 4.52 -6.11 -11.43
CA GLY A 201 3.17 -5.60 -11.70
C GLY A 201 2.70 -4.55 -10.69
N LEU A 202 3.63 -3.76 -10.16
CA LEU A 202 3.37 -2.69 -9.22
C LEU A 202 3.27 -1.30 -9.90
N GLY A 203 3.73 -1.16 -11.14
CA GLY A 203 3.71 0.08 -11.91
C GLY A 203 4.51 -0.04 -13.20
N LEU A 204 5.23 1.04 -13.54
CA LEU A 204 6.10 1.13 -14.70
C LEU A 204 7.55 0.78 -14.31
N ASP A 205 8.28 0.19 -15.26
CA ASP A 205 9.69 -0.09 -15.10
C ASP A 205 10.52 1.18 -15.28
N VAL A 206 11.40 1.45 -14.32
CA VAL A 206 12.21 2.67 -14.27
C VAL A 206 13.59 2.39 -13.70
N ASP A 207 14.56 3.21 -14.07
CA ASP A 207 15.90 3.16 -13.49
C ASP A 207 15.97 3.88 -12.11
N SER A 208 17.17 3.99 -11.55
CA SER A 208 17.38 4.67 -10.25
C SER A 208 17.09 6.18 -10.26
N ARG A 209 16.97 6.80 -11.44
CA ARG A 209 16.67 8.22 -11.62
C ARG A 209 15.22 8.45 -12.07
N SER A 210 14.39 7.41 -11.99
CA SER A 210 12.99 7.44 -12.41
C SER A 210 12.79 7.73 -13.91
N ARG A 211 13.78 7.40 -14.73
CA ARG A 211 13.65 7.41 -16.20
C ARG A 211 13.00 6.11 -16.62
N ALA A 212 11.99 6.19 -17.49
CA ALA A 212 11.27 5.04 -17.96
C ALA A 212 12.20 4.06 -18.70
N ILE A 213 11.93 2.77 -18.53
CA ILE A 213 12.58 1.70 -19.28
C ILE A 213 11.60 1.25 -20.36
N GLY A 214 12.05 1.32 -21.62
CA GLY A 214 11.29 0.91 -22.79
C GLY A 214 11.30 -0.60 -23.02
N ARG A 215 10.63 -1.03 -24.09
CA ARG A 215 10.43 -2.47 -24.43
C ARG A 215 11.74 -3.26 -24.44
N GLU A 216 12.78 -2.70 -25.04
CA GLU A 216 14.08 -3.35 -25.22
C GLU A 216 14.98 -3.32 -23.97
N GLY A 217 14.47 -2.80 -22.84
CA GLY A 217 15.28 -2.60 -21.63
C GLY A 217 16.18 -1.37 -21.68
N ALA A 218 16.12 -0.60 -22.77
CA ALA A 218 16.79 0.69 -22.91
C ALA A 218 16.05 1.77 -22.11
N VAL A 219 16.81 2.70 -21.52
CA VAL A 219 16.24 3.87 -20.85
C VAL A 219 15.69 4.83 -21.90
N THR A 220 14.50 5.37 -21.66
CA THR A 220 13.88 6.47 -22.42
C THR A 220 14.14 7.79 -21.68
N PRO A 221 15.21 8.55 -21.99
CA PRO A 221 15.72 9.58 -21.07
C PRO A 221 14.76 10.76 -20.86
N LYS A 222 13.90 11.04 -21.84
CA LYS A 222 12.93 12.15 -21.80
C LYS A 222 11.57 11.77 -21.18
N VAL A 223 11.40 10.52 -20.73
CA VAL A 223 10.18 10.06 -20.08
C VAL A 223 10.50 9.78 -18.63
N LEU A 224 10.04 10.66 -17.75
CA LEU A 224 10.23 10.57 -16.30
C LEU A 224 8.93 10.15 -15.62
N ILE A 225 9.04 9.25 -14.65
CA ILE A 225 7.89 8.69 -13.94
C ILE A 225 7.92 9.18 -12.48
N SER A 226 6.94 10.00 -12.09
CA SER A 226 6.83 10.48 -10.71
C SER A 226 5.77 9.72 -9.91
N GLY A 227 5.99 9.63 -8.60
CA GLY A 227 5.04 9.06 -7.64
C GLY A 227 4.77 7.54 -7.78
N PRO A 228 3.56 7.09 -7.41
CA PRO A 228 3.22 5.67 -7.27
C PRO A 228 3.49 4.78 -8.48
N ALA A 229 3.56 5.34 -9.69
CA ALA A 229 3.84 4.59 -10.90
C ALA A 229 5.27 3.99 -10.91
N ALA A 230 6.23 4.57 -10.18
CA ALA A 230 7.62 4.11 -10.12
C ALA A 230 7.89 3.07 -9.01
N ARG A 231 6.85 2.64 -8.28
CA ARG A 231 6.99 1.85 -7.05
C ARG A 231 7.64 0.48 -7.23
N GLY A 232 7.65 -0.09 -8.44
CA GLY A 232 8.36 -1.33 -8.73
C GLY A 232 9.85 -1.23 -8.39
N ARG A 233 10.45 -0.06 -8.68
CA ARG A 233 11.86 0.25 -8.42
C ARG A 233 12.11 0.71 -6.99
N PHE A 234 11.31 1.64 -6.49
CA PHE A 234 11.57 2.35 -5.22
C PHE A 234 10.87 1.74 -4.00
N GLY A 235 9.94 0.80 -4.21
CA GLY A 235 9.20 0.14 -3.15
C GLY A 235 8.04 1.00 -2.66
N GLU A 236 8.22 1.69 -1.53
CA GLU A 236 7.16 2.51 -0.97
C GLU A 236 7.14 3.92 -1.56
N LEU A 237 6.08 4.25 -2.30
CA LEU A 237 5.83 5.57 -2.90
C LEU A 237 4.35 5.96 -2.82
N MET A 238 3.72 5.75 -1.67
CA MET A 238 2.32 6.12 -1.43
C MET A 238 2.15 7.02 -0.19
N GLY A 239 3.12 7.01 0.74
CA GLY A 239 3.16 7.93 1.88
C GLY A 239 3.67 9.32 1.48
N LEU A 240 3.12 10.37 2.09
CA LEU A 240 3.41 11.75 1.74
C LEU A 240 4.93 12.08 1.71
N PRO A 241 5.75 11.74 2.73
CA PRO A 241 7.18 12.09 2.71
C PRO A 241 7.91 11.46 1.52
N GLN A 242 7.72 10.15 1.33
CA GLN A 242 8.38 9.42 0.24
C GLN A 242 7.95 9.91 -1.15
N VAL A 243 6.68 10.30 -1.30
CA VAL A 243 6.18 10.87 -2.57
C VAL A 243 6.77 12.24 -2.84
N ALA A 244 6.88 13.10 -1.81
CA ALA A 244 7.46 14.43 -1.93
C ALA A 244 8.95 14.37 -2.29
N ASP A 245 9.73 13.56 -1.56
CA ASP A 245 11.16 13.37 -1.83
C ASP A 245 11.41 12.84 -3.25
N HIS A 246 10.61 11.87 -3.68
CA HIS A 246 10.70 11.33 -5.03
C HIS A 246 10.30 12.36 -6.10
N ALA A 247 9.26 13.15 -5.86
CA ALA A 247 8.86 14.21 -6.79
C ALA A 247 9.95 15.28 -6.95
N ALA A 248 10.61 15.67 -5.85
CA ALA A 248 11.74 16.59 -5.88
C ALA A 248 12.92 16.01 -6.68
N ALA A 249 13.26 14.74 -6.45
CA ALA A 249 14.31 14.05 -7.21
C ALA A 249 14.00 13.97 -8.72
N VAL A 250 12.75 13.69 -9.08
CA VAL A 250 12.31 13.67 -10.49
C VAL A 250 12.35 15.07 -11.12
N ALA A 251 11.98 16.11 -10.38
CA ALA A 251 12.08 17.49 -10.85
C ALA A 251 13.54 17.88 -11.12
N ALA A 252 14.47 17.49 -10.24
CA ALA A 252 15.90 17.71 -10.45
C ALA A 252 16.41 16.98 -11.70
N GLU A 253 16.01 15.72 -11.91
CA GLU A 253 16.37 14.97 -13.12
C GLU A 253 15.77 15.61 -14.40
N ALA A 254 14.58 16.18 -14.31
CA ALA A 254 13.95 16.91 -15.42
C ALA A 254 14.78 18.13 -15.83
N LEU A 255 15.26 18.92 -14.86
CA LEU A 255 16.12 20.07 -15.10
C LEU A 255 17.46 19.66 -15.74
N ALA A 256 18.10 18.62 -15.21
CA ALA A 256 19.33 18.06 -15.76
C ALA A 256 19.14 17.57 -17.20
N THR A 257 18.01 16.91 -17.49
CA THR A 257 17.65 16.44 -18.85
C THR A 257 17.45 17.60 -19.84
N LEU A 258 17.04 18.77 -19.36
CA LEU A 258 16.90 19.99 -20.15
C LEU A 258 18.21 20.81 -20.26
N GLY A 259 19.29 20.40 -19.60
CA GLY A 259 20.54 21.14 -19.55
C GLY A 259 20.47 22.41 -18.68
N LEU A 260 19.53 22.44 -17.74
CA LEU A 260 19.32 23.56 -16.81
C LEU A 260 19.93 23.21 -15.45
N ASP A 261 21.26 23.13 -15.38
CA ASP A 261 21.95 22.92 -14.10
C ASP A 261 21.93 24.22 -13.28
N GLY A 262 20.91 24.37 -12.43
CA GLY A 262 20.70 25.55 -11.60
C GLY A 262 20.24 25.19 -10.19
N SER A 263 21.01 25.63 -9.20
CA SER A 263 20.76 25.51 -7.76
C SER A 263 19.33 25.93 -7.37
N PHE A 264 18.44 24.94 -7.16
CA PHE A 264 17.17 25.16 -6.48
C PHE A 264 17.37 24.95 -4.98
N VAL A 265 17.41 26.05 -4.24
CA VAL A 265 17.22 26.04 -2.79
C VAL A 265 15.71 25.91 -2.56
N ILE A 266 15.27 24.77 -2.02
CA ILE A 266 13.92 24.65 -1.46
C ILE A 266 13.96 25.47 -0.17
N HIS A 267 13.28 26.62 -0.16
CA HIS A 267 13.03 27.34 1.08
C HIS A 267 11.92 26.59 1.84
N ASP A 268 12.25 26.17 3.07
CA ASP A 268 11.31 25.62 4.06
C ASP A 268 10.15 26.58 4.36
#